data_AF-A0A0F4IMJ5-F1
#
_entry.id   AF-A0A0F4IMJ5-F1
#
_cell.length_a   1.000
_cell.length_b   1.000
_cell.length_c   1.000
_cell.angle_alpha   90.00
_cell.angle_beta   90.00
_cell.angle_gamma   90.00
#
_symmetry.space_group_name_H-M   'P 1'
#
loop_
_entity.id
_entity.type
_entity.pdbx_description
1 polymer ?
#
loop_
_entity_poly.entity_id
_entity_poly.type
_entity_poly.pdbx_seq_one_letter_code
_entity_poly.pdbx_strand_id
1 'polypeptide(L)'
;MSGERVQHTSYSVDVAAPAGVVYALLADTTQWPLFVPPSIHVERLDFDGTHDRFGMWATAGGTVTSWVSRRSLDPARRTIDFHQEVPAPPATALSGRWEVAELAGGRSRLTLHHLSLI
;
A
#
# COMPACT_ATOMS: atom_id res chain seq x y z
N MET A 1 -29.39 -10.61 -9.77
CA MET A 1 -28.02 -10.58 -10.32
C MET A 1 -27.54 -9.13 -10.23
N SER A 2 -27.06 -8.71 -9.05
CA SER A 2 -26.46 -7.37 -8.91
C SER A 2 -25.03 -7.49 -9.42
N GLY A 3 -24.71 -6.81 -10.52
CA GLY A 3 -23.37 -6.80 -11.09
C GLY A 3 -22.41 -6.10 -10.14
N GLU A 4 -21.34 -6.80 -9.76
CA GLU A 4 -20.26 -6.24 -8.96
C GLU A 4 -19.65 -5.03 -9.67
N ARG A 5 -19.63 -3.87 -9.01
CA ARG A 5 -19.14 -2.62 -9.61
C ARG A 5 -17.76 -2.29 -9.05
N VAL A 6 -16.74 -2.45 -9.89
CA VAL A 6 -15.37 -2.04 -9.54
C VAL A 6 -15.28 -0.51 -9.60
N GLN A 7 -14.91 0.13 -8.49
CA GLN A 7 -14.47 1.52 -8.50
C GLN A 7 -12.94 1.58 -8.58
N HIS A 8 -12.45 2.45 -9.45
CA HIS A 8 -11.04 2.80 -9.52
C HIS A 8 -10.87 4.23 -9.03
N THR A 9 -9.97 4.44 -8.06
CA THR A 9 -9.57 5.79 -7.64
C THR A 9 -8.06 5.87 -7.60
N SER A 10 -7.49 6.96 -8.10
CA SER A 10 -6.05 7.21 -8.04
C SER A 10 -5.74 8.49 -7.27
N TYR A 11 -4.65 8.44 -6.52
CA TYR A 11 -4.10 9.56 -5.78
C TYR A 11 -2.63 9.71 -6.17
N SER A 12 -2.13 10.94 -6.30
CA SER A 12 -0.72 11.15 -6.58
C SER A 12 -0.17 12.36 -5.84
N VAL A 13 1.12 12.31 -5.54
CA VAL A 13 1.86 13.39 -4.88
C VAL A 13 3.31 13.40 -5.38
N ASP A 14 3.87 14.60 -5.53
CA ASP A 14 5.30 14.77 -5.82
C ASP A 14 6.08 14.79 -4.51
N VAL A 15 7.14 14.01 -4.45
CA VAL A 15 8.01 13.86 -3.28
C VAL A 15 9.38 14.42 -3.62
N ALA A 16 9.91 15.26 -2.72
CA ALA A 16 11.27 15.80 -2.83
C ALA A 16 12.34 14.78 -2.42
N ALA A 17 12.30 13.59 -3.00
CA ALA A 17 13.26 12.50 -2.78
C ALA A 17 13.37 11.60 -4.04
N PRO A 18 14.53 10.94 -4.24
CA PRO A 18 14.71 10.00 -5.36
C PRO A 18 13.70 8.85 -5.32
N ALA A 19 13.24 8.37 -6.48
CA ALA A 19 12.18 7.35 -6.51
C ALA A 19 12.59 6.05 -5.81
N GLY A 20 13.88 5.68 -5.88
CA GLY A 20 14.41 4.52 -5.17
C GLY A 20 14.25 4.61 -3.64
N VAL A 21 14.40 5.79 -3.05
CA VAL A 21 14.23 6.01 -1.60
C VAL A 21 12.77 5.89 -1.21
N VAL A 22 11.87 6.54 -1.96
CA VAL A 22 10.43 6.47 -1.72
C VAL A 22 9.93 5.03 -1.88
N TYR A 23 10.37 4.32 -2.92
CA TYR A 23 10.05 2.92 -3.12
C TYR A 23 10.53 2.04 -1.95
N ALA A 24 11.76 2.21 -1.48
CA ALA A 24 12.31 1.41 -0.39
C ALA A 24 11.50 1.57 0.91
N LEU A 25 11.06 2.80 1.23
CA LEU A 25 10.19 3.06 2.38
C LEU A 25 8.81 2.40 2.24
N LEU A 26 8.24 2.40 1.03
CA LEU A 26 6.97 1.71 0.77
C LEU A 26 7.14 0.19 0.85
N ALA A 27 8.26 -0.34 0.35
CA ALA A 27 8.57 -1.76 0.35
C ALA A 27 8.77 -2.30 1.77
N ASP A 28 9.42 -1.57 2.67
CA ASP A 28 9.60 -2.02 4.05
C ASP A 28 8.43 -1.64 4.96
N THR A 29 7.41 -2.50 4.99
CA THR A 29 6.21 -2.34 5.82
C THR A 29 6.51 -2.27 7.32
N THR A 30 7.62 -2.83 7.79
CA THR A 30 7.95 -2.80 9.22
C THR A 30 8.33 -1.41 9.71
N GLN A 31 8.70 -0.50 8.81
CA GLN A 31 9.03 0.89 9.12
C GLN A 31 7.82 1.80 9.09
N TRP A 32 6.67 1.34 8.58
CA TRP A 32 5.48 2.19 8.40
C TRP A 32 4.98 2.88 9.67
N PRO A 33 5.02 2.27 10.89
CA PRO A 33 4.67 2.98 12.11
C PRO A 33 5.44 4.28 12.37
N LEU A 34 6.58 4.49 11.70
CA LEU A 34 7.38 5.71 11.85
C LEU A 34 6.84 6.89 11.03
N PHE A 35 6.11 6.65 9.93
CA PHE A 35 5.76 7.71 8.97
C PHE A 35 4.37 7.58 8.32
N VAL A 36 3.64 6.49 8.57
CA VAL A 36 2.23 6.35 8.18
C VAL A 36 1.40 6.64 9.43
N PRO A 37 0.82 7.84 9.57
CA PRO A 37 0.18 8.27 10.83
C PRO A 37 -0.86 7.31 11.41
N PRO A 38 -1.72 6.63 10.62
CA PRO A 38 -2.68 5.70 11.20
C PRO A 38 -2.05 4.38 11.66
N SER A 39 -0.83 4.03 11.22
CA SER A 39 -0.16 2.76 11.51
C SER A 39 0.31 2.68 12.95
N ILE A 40 -0.19 1.69 13.70
CA ILE A 40 0.21 1.41 15.09
C ILE A 40 1.31 0.35 15.12
N HIS A 41 1.08 -0.76 14.40
CA HIS A 41 2.00 -1.89 14.37
C HIS A 41 1.89 -2.60 13.02
N VAL A 42 3.01 -3.18 12.59
CA VAL A 42 3.08 -4.08 11.44
C VAL A 42 3.85 -5.31 11.85
N GLU A 43 3.23 -6.47 11.63
CA GLU A 43 3.85 -7.77 11.84
C GLU A 43 4.07 -8.43 10.48
N ARG A 44 5.34 -8.71 10.15
CA ARG A 44 5.68 -9.44 8.92
C ARG A 44 5.42 -10.93 9.15
N LEU A 45 4.53 -11.51 8.33
CA LEU A 45 4.12 -12.90 8.43
C LEU A 45 4.87 -13.79 7.44
N ASP A 46 5.23 -13.27 6.27
CA ASP A 46 6.03 -13.96 5.25
C ASP A 46 6.77 -12.94 4.36
N PHE A 47 7.96 -13.29 3.85
CA PHE A 47 8.71 -12.47 2.89
C PHE A 47 9.80 -13.26 2.15
N ASP A 48 9.74 -13.24 0.82
CA ASP A 48 10.72 -13.93 -0.05
C ASP A 48 11.69 -12.98 -0.79
N GLY A 49 11.59 -11.68 -0.55
CA GLY A 49 12.34 -10.64 -1.28
C GLY A 49 11.46 -9.84 -2.26
N THR A 50 10.46 -10.48 -2.85
CA THR A 50 9.56 -9.89 -3.87
C THR A 50 8.08 -10.09 -3.57
N HIS A 51 7.73 -10.99 -2.66
CA HIS A 51 6.40 -11.14 -2.12
C HIS A 51 6.47 -10.94 -0.62
N ASP A 52 5.54 -10.15 -0.08
CA ASP A 52 5.39 -10.00 1.35
C ASP A 52 3.95 -10.22 1.80
N ARG A 53 3.81 -10.75 3.01
CA ARG A 53 2.54 -10.91 3.71
C ARG A 53 2.69 -10.34 5.10
N PHE A 54 1.78 -9.46 5.52
CA PHE A 54 1.87 -8.80 6.81
C PHE A 54 0.50 -8.52 7.43
N GLY A 55 0.46 -8.54 8.75
CA GLY A 55 -0.62 -7.98 9.55
C GLY A 55 -0.37 -6.50 9.82
N MET A 56 -1.41 -5.68 9.73
CA MET A 56 -1.35 -4.25 10.05
C MET A 56 -2.42 -3.90 11.07
N TRP A 57 -2.03 -3.16 12.11
CA TRP A 57 -2.93 -2.55 13.08
C TRP A 57 -2.90 -1.05 12.87
N ALA A 58 -4.07 -0.45 12.72
CA ALA A 58 -4.18 0.96 12.44
C ALA A 58 -5.39 1.60 13.11
N THR A 59 -5.32 2.91 13.29
CA THR A 59 -6.47 3.71 13.71
C THR A 59 -7.38 4.03 12.52
N ALA A 60 -8.68 3.81 12.68
CA ALA A 60 -9.72 4.19 11.71
C ALA A 60 -10.95 4.68 12.48
N GLY A 61 -11.39 5.92 12.20
CA GLY A 61 -12.56 6.51 12.87
C GLY A 61 -12.46 6.56 14.40
N GLY A 62 -11.25 6.69 14.96
CA GLY A 62 -11.01 6.69 16.41
C GLY A 62 -10.97 5.30 17.06
N THR A 63 -11.09 4.23 16.28
CA THR A 63 -10.99 2.83 16.76
C THR A 63 -9.75 2.15 16.19
N VAL A 64 -9.28 1.10 16.86
CA VAL A 64 -8.23 0.24 16.31
C VAL A 64 -8.87 -0.84 15.45
N THR A 65 -8.35 -1.00 14.24
CA THR A 65 -8.71 -2.08 13.32
C THR A 65 -7.45 -2.80 12.86
N SER A 66 -7.61 -4.01 12.32
CA SER A 66 -6.50 -4.79 11.78
C SER A 66 -6.91 -5.59 10.56
N TRP A 67 -5.96 -5.79 9.65
CA TRP A 67 -6.14 -6.62 8.47
C TRP A 67 -4.84 -7.34 8.09
N VAL A 68 -4.95 -8.34 7.23
CA VAL A 68 -3.80 -9.00 6.59
C VAL A 68 -3.74 -8.60 5.13
N SER A 69 -2.54 -8.24 4.66
CA SER A 69 -2.27 -7.88 3.28
C SER A 69 -1.22 -8.81 2.67
N ARG A 70 -1.34 -9.07 1.37
CA ARG A 70 -0.27 -9.63 0.54
C ARG A 70 0.14 -8.62 -0.51
N ARG A 71 1.42 -8.59 -0.87
CA ARG A 71 1.92 -7.76 -1.97
C ARG A 71 2.92 -8.48 -2.85
N SER A 72 3.02 -8.02 -4.09
CA SER A 72 4.06 -8.35 -5.05
C SER A 72 4.84 -7.08 -5.38
N LEU A 73 6.15 -7.13 -5.19
CA LEU A 73 7.09 -6.03 -5.29
C LEU A 73 7.91 -6.19 -6.58
N ASP A 74 7.96 -5.14 -7.39
CA ASP A 74 8.85 -5.04 -8.54
C ASP A 74 9.80 -3.84 -8.32
N PRO A 75 11.03 -4.07 -7.80
CA PRO A 75 11.98 -3.00 -7.53
C PRO A 75 12.54 -2.36 -8.80
N ALA A 76 12.59 -3.09 -9.92
CA ALA A 76 13.07 -2.56 -11.18
C ALA A 76 12.09 -1.52 -11.76
N ARG A 77 10.79 -1.82 -11.68
CA ARG A 77 9.72 -0.92 -12.13
C ARG A 77 9.24 0.04 -11.04
N ARG A 78 9.67 -0.16 -9.79
CA ARG A 78 9.23 0.55 -8.58
C ARG A 78 7.71 0.52 -8.41
N THR A 79 7.15 -0.67 -8.56
CA THR A 79 5.72 -0.91 -8.36
C THR A 79 5.48 -1.94 -7.25
N ILE A 80 4.36 -1.79 -6.55
CA ILE A 80 3.92 -2.75 -5.53
C ILE A 80 2.43 -2.99 -5.73
N ASP A 81 2.06 -4.18 -6.19
CA ASP A 81 0.67 -4.63 -6.23
C ASP A 81 0.30 -5.18 -4.86
N PHE A 82 -0.87 -4.82 -4.33
CA PHE A 82 -1.33 -5.29 -3.03
C PHE A 82 -2.78 -5.76 -3.03
N HIS A 83 -3.10 -6.64 -2.09
CA HIS A 83 -4.44 -7.15 -1.86
C HIS A 83 -4.65 -7.44 -0.36
N GLN A 84 -5.71 -6.89 0.23
CA GLN A 84 -6.14 -7.24 1.59
C GLN A 84 -6.83 -8.61 1.60
N GLU A 85 -6.22 -9.62 2.23
CA GLU A 85 -6.77 -10.99 2.34
C GLU A 85 -8.02 -11.05 3.20
N VAL A 86 -7.97 -10.39 4.36
CA VAL A 86 -9.07 -10.31 5.33
C VAL A 86 -9.41 -8.84 5.48
N PRO A 87 -10.38 -8.33 4.74
CA PRO A 87 -10.73 -6.91 4.79
C PRO A 87 -11.42 -6.57 6.10
N ALA A 88 -11.24 -5.32 6.55
CA ALA A 88 -11.99 -4.79 7.68
C ALA A 88 -13.34 -4.22 7.20
N PRO A 89 -14.46 -4.47 7.90
CA PRO A 89 -15.75 -3.87 7.55
C PRO A 89 -15.68 -2.33 7.43
N PRO A 90 -16.36 -1.69 6.47
CA PRO A 90 -17.32 -2.25 5.50
C PRO A 90 -16.69 -2.69 4.16
N ALA A 91 -15.36 -2.65 4.01
CA ALA A 91 -14.71 -3.04 2.76
C ALA A 91 -14.83 -4.57 2.56
N THR A 92 -15.14 -4.99 1.33
CA THR A 92 -15.26 -6.41 0.95
C THR A 92 -14.03 -6.94 0.20
N ALA A 93 -13.26 -6.05 -0.42
CA ALA A 93 -11.89 -6.28 -0.86
C ALA A 93 -11.24 -4.92 -1.18
N LEU A 94 -10.02 -4.71 -0.72
CA LEU A 94 -9.20 -3.58 -1.17
C LEU A 94 -7.94 -4.13 -1.82
N SER A 95 -7.81 -3.87 -3.11
CA SER A 95 -6.58 -4.12 -3.86
C SER A 95 -6.11 -2.82 -4.49
N GLY A 96 -4.87 -2.82 -4.94
CA GLY A 96 -4.31 -1.62 -5.53
C GLY A 96 -2.87 -1.77 -5.94
N ARG A 97 -2.32 -0.65 -6.40
CA ARG A 97 -0.93 -0.56 -6.82
C ARG A 97 -0.32 0.74 -6.34
N TRP A 98 0.89 0.63 -5.80
CA TRP A 98 1.80 1.75 -5.65
C TRP A 98 2.72 1.82 -6.86
N GLU A 99 2.98 3.02 -7.37
CA GLU A 99 3.95 3.29 -8.42
C GLU A 99 4.81 4.49 -8.05
N VAL A 100 6.13 4.40 -8.25
CA VAL A 100 7.06 5.51 -8.02
C VAL A 100 7.84 5.85 -9.28
N ALA A 101 7.46 6.96 -9.92
CA ALA A 101 8.12 7.47 -11.11
C ALA A 101 9.20 8.50 -10.75
N GLU A 102 10.34 8.46 -11.45
CA GLU A 102 11.39 9.48 -11.31
C GLU A 102 10.95 10.79 -11.98
N LEU A 103 11.28 11.92 -11.36
CA LEU A 103 11.11 13.26 -11.90
C LEU A 103 12.46 13.97 -11.97
N ALA A 104 12.53 15.07 -12.73
CA ALA A 104 13.74 15.89 -12.79
C ALA A 104 14.11 16.48 -11.42
N GLY A 105 15.42 16.62 -11.19
CA GLY A 105 15.98 17.23 -9.99
C GLY A 105 15.99 16.33 -8.76
N GLY A 106 16.05 15.00 -8.94
CA GLY A 106 16.10 14.04 -7.83
C GLY A 106 14.79 13.96 -7.04
N ARG A 107 13.67 14.29 -7.70
CA ARG A 107 12.31 14.19 -7.14
C ARG A 107 11.62 12.96 -7.71
N SER A 108 10.47 12.61 -7.15
CA SER A 108 9.66 11.50 -7.64
C SER A 108 8.16 11.80 -7.57
N ARG A 109 7.37 11.06 -8.34
CA ARG A 109 5.92 11.02 -8.22
C ARG A 109 5.50 9.69 -7.64
N LEU A 110 4.84 9.75 -6.49
CA LEU A 110 4.19 8.60 -5.88
C LEU A 110 2.72 8.58 -6.33
N THR A 111 2.29 7.46 -6.89
CA THR A 111 0.89 7.22 -7.25
C THR A 111 0.35 5.99 -6.51
N LEU A 112 -0.85 6.11 -5.97
CA LEU A 112 -1.64 5.03 -5.38
C LEU A 112 -2.88 4.81 -6.22
N HIS A 113 -3.04 3.60 -6.74
CA HIS A 113 -4.27 3.12 -7.37
C HIS A 113 -5.04 2.26 -6.37
N HIS A 114 -6.29 2.60 -6.13
CA HIS A 114 -7.23 1.78 -5.35
C HIS A 114 -8.27 1.17 -6.29
N LEU A 115 -8.47 -0.13 -6.11
CA LEU A 115 -9.54 -0.92 -6.69
C LEU A 115 -10.38 -1.45 -5.54
N SER A 116 -11.60 -0.94 -5.42
CA SER A 116 -12.58 -1.43 -4.45
C SER A 116 -13.78 -2.05 -5.17
N LEU A 117 -14.22 -3.18 -4.62
CA LEU A 117 -15.49 -3.81 -5.00
C LEU A 117 -16.57 -3.20 -4.10
N ILE A 118 -17.67 -2.75 -4.69
CA ILE A 118 -18.84 -2.19 -3.98
C ILE A 118 -20.08 -2.96 -4.39
#